data_AF-A0A920DYJ9-F1
#
_entry.id   AF-A0A920DYJ9-F1
#
_cell.length_a   1.000
_cell.length_b   1.000
_cell.length_c   1.000
_cell.angle_alpha   90.00
_cell.angle_beta   90.00
_cell.angle_gamma   90.00
#
_symmetry.space_group_name_H-M   'P 1'
#
loop_
_entity.id
_entity.type
_entity.pdbx_description
1 polymer ?
#
loop_
_entity_poly.entity_id
_entity_poly.type
_entity_poly.pdbx_seq_one_letter_code
_entity_poly.pdbx_strand_id
1 'polypeptide(L)'
;MDGNDCIQLRIKVLLRDLIKIQNDLFVLGAMLAVDGEHTDLRIQKITDEDVEWIEKCIDKIVSDLPPMTHFILPGGCEAASHAHLARCVCRRAERLTVTLSKSAYVDDIGVIYLNRLSDYLFCLARLMCKNAGNEEVKWIPRI
;
A
#
# COMPACT_ATOMS: atom_id res chain seq x y z
N MET A 1 16.76 25.59 6.18
CA MET A 1 16.40 24.50 5.25
C MET A 1 15.48 25.11 4.21
N ASP A 2 15.99 25.25 3.00
CA ASP A 2 15.25 25.67 1.82
C ASP A 2 14.22 24.61 1.42
N GLY A 3 13.15 25.04 0.75
CA GLY A 3 11.99 24.18 0.42
C GLY A 3 12.34 22.97 -0.44
N ASN A 4 13.46 23.03 -1.19
CA ASN A 4 13.91 21.97 -2.08
C ASN A 4 14.54 20.79 -1.31
N ASP A 5 15.32 21.07 -0.25
CA ASP A 5 15.91 20.04 0.62
C ASP A 5 14.84 19.23 1.37
N CYS A 6 13.77 19.90 1.80
CA CYS A 6 12.65 19.25 2.49
C CYS A 6 11.87 18.29 1.55
N ILE A 7 11.70 18.66 0.28
CA ILE A 7 11.07 17.81 -0.74
C ILE A 7 11.95 16.59 -1.05
N GLN A 8 13.26 16.78 -1.22
CA GLN A 8 14.20 15.70 -1.49
C GLN A 8 14.28 14.69 -0.34
N LEU A 9 14.24 15.18 0.92
CA LEU A 9 14.20 14.31 2.09
C LEU A 9 12.94 13.45 2.11
N ARG A 10 11.78 14.03 1.78
CA ARG A 10 10.48 13.35 1.75
C ARG A 10 10.40 12.29 0.64
N ILE A 11 10.92 12.57 -0.55
CA ILE A 11 11.01 11.57 -1.64
C ILE A 11 11.87 10.37 -1.20
N LYS A 12 13.01 10.62 -0.54
CA LYS A 12 13.86 9.55 -0.02
C LYS A 12 13.16 8.68 1.03
N VAL A 13 12.33 9.27 1.89
CA VAL A 13 11.53 8.53 2.88
C VAL A 13 10.52 7.62 2.17
N LEU A 14 9.75 8.15 1.21
CA LEU A 14 8.78 7.36 0.45
C LEU A 14 9.42 6.19 -0.31
N LEU A 15 10.62 6.41 -0.89
CA LEU A 15 11.35 5.33 -1.55
C LEU A 15 11.76 4.22 -0.57
N ARG A 16 12.17 4.57 0.66
CA ARG A 16 12.49 3.56 1.69
C ARG A 16 11.25 2.77 2.09
N ASP A 17 10.12 3.43 2.24
CA ASP A 17 8.85 2.77 2.56
C ASP A 17 8.48 1.75 1.47
N LEU A 18 8.57 2.15 0.20
CA LEU A 18 8.28 1.26 -0.93
C LEU A 18 9.25 0.07 -1.01
N ILE A 19 10.54 0.27 -0.73
CA ILE A 19 11.52 -0.83 -0.70
C ILE A 19 11.21 -1.81 0.44
N LYS A 20 10.82 -1.32 1.62
CA LYS A 20 10.39 -2.20 2.72
C LYS A 20 9.16 -3.02 2.30
N ILE A 21 8.14 -2.35 1.74
CA ILE A 21 6.92 -3.02 1.26
C ILE A 21 7.24 -4.08 0.20
N GLN A 22 8.18 -3.82 -0.71
CA GLN A 22 8.63 -4.81 -1.70
C GLN A 22 9.26 -6.04 -1.04
N ASN A 23 10.05 -5.85 0.02
CA ASN A 23 10.61 -6.94 0.81
C ASN A 23 9.51 -7.75 1.52
N ASP A 24 8.61 -7.06 2.23
CA ASP A 24 7.47 -7.67 2.90
C ASP A 24 6.61 -8.48 1.91
N LEU A 25 6.34 -7.95 0.71
CA LEU A 25 5.61 -8.69 -0.33
C LEU A 25 6.34 -9.94 -0.83
N PHE A 26 7.68 -9.93 -0.84
CA PHE A 26 8.48 -11.12 -1.16
C PHE A 26 8.34 -12.19 -0.07
N VAL A 27 8.40 -11.76 1.20
CA VAL A 27 8.17 -12.63 2.38
C VAL A 27 6.76 -13.22 2.33
N LEU A 28 5.74 -12.39 2.10
CA LEU A 28 4.35 -12.83 1.98
C LEU A 28 4.16 -13.82 0.81
N GLY A 29 4.83 -13.59 -0.33
CA GLY A 29 4.84 -14.53 -1.44
C GLY A 29 5.39 -15.90 -1.05
N ALA A 30 6.47 -15.93 -0.27
CA ALA A 30 7.02 -17.17 0.28
C ALA A 30 6.07 -17.84 1.27
N MET A 31 5.41 -17.08 2.15
CA MET A 31 4.41 -17.61 3.09
C MET A 31 3.23 -18.29 2.36
N LEU A 32 2.76 -17.70 1.25
CA LEU A 32 1.64 -18.25 0.47
C LEU A 32 2.03 -19.44 -0.40
N ALA A 33 3.33 -19.64 -0.65
CA ALA A 33 3.84 -20.73 -1.47
C ALA A 33 4.12 -22.03 -0.68
N VAL A 34 4.22 -21.94 0.65
CA VAL A 34 4.45 -23.08 1.53
C VAL A 34 3.12 -23.75 1.87
N ASP A 35 3.05 -25.06 1.68
CA ASP A 35 1.92 -25.86 2.12
C ASP A 35 1.99 -26.09 3.64
N GLY A 36 0.82 -26.27 4.28
CA GLY A 36 0.73 -26.45 5.74
C GLY A 36 1.38 -27.74 6.27
N GLU A 37 1.91 -28.60 5.39
CA GLU A 37 2.52 -29.89 5.73
C GLU A 37 4.05 -29.78 5.93
N HIS A 38 4.70 -28.76 5.35
CA HIS A 38 6.14 -28.55 5.48
C HIS A 38 6.47 -27.47 6.54
N THR A 39 6.15 -27.76 7.80
CA THR A 39 6.36 -26.84 8.95
C THR A 39 7.84 -26.61 9.32
N ASP A 40 8.77 -27.40 8.79
CA ASP A 40 10.20 -27.31 9.10
C ASP A 40 10.94 -26.22 8.31
N LEU A 41 10.27 -25.58 7.34
CA LEU A 41 10.83 -24.46 6.60
C LEU A 41 10.87 -23.21 7.48
N ARG A 42 12.08 -22.81 7.91
CA ARG A 42 12.31 -21.52 8.58
C ARG A 42 12.21 -20.38 7.57
N ILE A 43 10.99 -20.00 7.23
CA ILE A 43 10.71 -18.82 6.42
C ILE A 43 10.48 -17.61 7.32
N GLN A 44 10.88 -16.43 6.84
CA GLN A 44 10.45 -15.17 7.45
C GLN A 44 8.93 -15.06 7.32
N LYS A 45 8.30 -14.34 8.26
CA LYS A 45 6.86 -14.12 8.29
C LYS A 45 6.57 -12.63 8.42
N ILE A 46 5.48 -12.21 7.81
CA ILE A 46 4.85 -10.93 8.13
C ILE A 46 4.32 -11.00 9.54
N THR A 47 4.53 -9.94 10.31
CA THR A 47 4.07 -9.84 11.70
C THR A 47 3.09 -8.67 11.89
N ASP A 48 2.48 -8.60 13.07
CA ASP A 48 1.62 -7.48 13.46
C ASP A 48 2.40 -6.15 13.43
N GLU A 49 3.68 -6.15 13.76
CA GLU A 49 4.53 -4.95 13.70
C GLU A 49 4.67 -4.40 12.27
N ASP A 50 4.68 -5.27 11.25
CA ASP A 50 4.70 -4.85 9.85
C ASP A 50 3.39 -4.17 9.45
N VAL A 51 2.26 -4.68 9.95
CA VAL A 51 0.93 -4.08 9.75
C VAL A 51 0.85 -2.73 10.45
N GLU A 52 1.24 -2.66 11.72
CA GLU A 52 1.28 -1.40 12.47
C GLU A 52 2.21 -0.38 11.81
N TRP A 53 3.31 -0.83 11.21
CA TRP A 53 4.23 0.05 10.49
C TRP A 53 3.54 0.69 9.27
N ILE A 54 2.76 -0.07 8.49
CA ILE A 54 1.96 0.48 7.40
C ILE A 54 0.95 1.51 7.92
N GLU A 55 0.24 1.20 9.00
CA GLU A 55 -0.74 2.11 9.61
C GLU A 55 -0.09 3.43 10.04
N LYS A 56 1.08 3.37 10.69
CA LYS A 56 1.86 4.56 11.04
C LYS A 56 2.31 5.35 9.81
N CYS A 57 2.59 4.69 8.69
CA CYS A 57 2.92 5.38 7.44
C CYS A 57 1.69 6.02 6.79
N ILE A 58 0.52 5.38 6.85
CA ILE A 58 -0.76 5.96 6.43
C ILE A 58 -1.03 7.24 7.21
N ASP A 59 -0.95 7.20 8.54
CA ASP A 59 -1.21 8.36 9.40
C ASP A 59 -0.33 9.56 9.06
N LYS A 60 0.97 9.32 8.83
CA LYS A 60 1.92 10.36 8.41
C LYS A 60 1.56 10.98 7.06
N ILE A 61 1.07 10.18 6.12
CA ILE A 61 0.66 10.70 4.81
C ILE A 61 -0.64 11.50 4.97
N VAL A 62 -1.61 10.95 5.70
CA VAL A 62 -2.93 11.55 5.91
C VAL A 62 -2.82 12.89 6.63
N SER A 63 -1.92 13.05 7.60
CA SER A 63 -1.72 14.32 8.30
C SER A 63 -1.33 15.48 7.37
N ASP A 64 -0.76 15.17 6.21
CA ASP A 64 -0.38 16.15 5.21
C ASP A 64 -1.43 16.33 4.10
N LEU A 65 -2.47 15.51 4.06
CA LEU A 65 -3.47 15.59 3.00
C LEU A 65 -4.64 16.49 3.38
N PRO A 66 -5.20 17.26 2.42
CA PRO A 66 -6.47 17.92 2.66
C PRO A 66 -7.58 16.88 2.91
N PRO A 67 -8.62 17.24 3.68
CA PRO A 67 -9.75 16.35 3.93
C PRO A 67 -10.42 15.95 2.61
N MET A 68 -10.80 14.68 2.50
CA MET A 68 -11.46 14.15 1.30
C MET A 68 -12.92 14.60 1.29
N THR A 69 -13.30 15.35 0.25
CA THR A 69 -14.67 15.90 0.11
C THR A 69 -15.51 15.14 -0.93
N HIS A 70 -14.86 14.39 -1.82
CA HIS A 70 -15.46 13.68 -2.94
C HIS A 70 -14.73 12.34 -3.13
N PHE A 71 -15.38 11.39 -3.81
CA PHE A 71 -14.68 10.22 -4.33
C PHE A 71 -13.62 10.66 -5.36
N ILE A 72 -12.49 9.96 -5.38
CA ILE A 72 -11.35 10.25 -6.24
C ILE A 72 -11.29 9.23 -7.37
N LEU A 73 -11.20 9.71 -8.60
CA LEU A 73 -10.88 8.88 -9.76
C LEU A 73 -9.38 8.62 -9.84
N PRO A 74 -8.94 7.41 -10.20
CA PRO A 74 -7.54 7.11 -10.39
C PRO A 74 -6.88 8.03 -11.43
N GLY A 75 -5.91 8.85 -11.01
CA GLY A 75 -5.21 9.78 -11.91
C GLY A 75 -4.58 10.97 -11.20
N GLY A 76 -4.58 12.13 -11.86
CA GLY A 76 -4.05 13.40 -11.35
C GLY A 76 -2.61 13.68 -11.81
N CYS A 77 -1.72 12.70 -11.72
CA CYS A 77 -0.40 12.73 -12.33
C CYS A 77 0.11 11.32 -12.64
N GLU A 78 1.22 11.19 -13.37
CA GLU A 78 1.79 9.89 -13.75
C GLU A 78 2.13 9.03 -12.52
N ALA A 79 2.80 9.60 -11.51
CA ALA A 79 3.15 8.91 -10.28
C ALA A 79 1.91 8.44 -9.49
N ALA A 80 0.89 9.30 -9.35
CA ALA A 80 -0.36 8.94 -8.70
C ALA A 80 -1.12 7.85 -9.46
N SER A 81 -1.07 7.87 -10.79
CA SER A 81 -1.68 6.84 -11.64
C SER A 81 -1.03 5.48 -11.41
N HIS A 82 0.31 5.42 -11.33
CA HIS A 82 1.04 4.21 -10.99
C HIS A 82 0.71 3.70 -9.58
N ALA A 83 0.61 4.58 -8.59
CA ALA A 83 0.20 4.19 -7.23
C ALA A 83 -1.22 3.60 -7.21
N HIS A 84 -2.16 4.16 -7.96
CA HIS A 84 -3.50 3.58 -8.09
C HIS A 84 -3.51 2.24 -8.85
N LEU A 85 -2.65 2.07 -9.87
CA LEU A 85 -2.50 0.78 -10.54
C LEU A 85 -1.99 -0.29 -9.55
N ALA A 86 -0.94 0.03 -8.79
CA ALA A 86 -0.41 -0.83 -7.74
C ALA A 86 -1.49 -1.18 -6.71
N ARG A 87 -2.32 -0.20 -6.30
CA ARG A 87 -3.46 -0.44 -5.41
C ARG A 87 -4.45 -1.45 -5.99
N CYS A 88 -4.81 -1.32 -7.27
CA CYS A 88 -5.72 -2.27 -7.93
C CYS A 88 -5.13 -3.69 -7.97
N VAL A 89 -3.83 -3.82 -8.23
CA VAL A 89 -3.11 -5.10 -8.19
C VAL A 89 -3.07 -5.67 -6.78
N CYS A 90 -2.79 -4.85 -5.77
CA CYS A 90 -2.79 -5.23 -4.36
C CYS A 90 -4.16 -5.76 -3.92
N ARG A 91 -5.26 -5.06 -4.24
CA ARG A 91 -6.62 -5.56 -3.96
C ARG A 91 -6.97 -6.84 -4.72
N ARG A 92 -6.38 -7.05 -5.90
CA ARG A 92 -6.51 -8.33 -6.61
C ARG A 92 -5.78 -9.45 -5.88
N ALA A 93 -4.56 -9.20 -5.40
CA ALA A 93 -3.81 -10.15 -4.58
C ALA A 93 -4.58 -10.50 -3.29
N GLU A 94 -5.11 -9.50 -2.57
CA GLU A 94 -5.96 -9.69 -1.38
C GLU A 94 -7.11 -10.69 -1.65
N ARG A 95 -7.87 -10.48 -2.73
CA ARG A 95 -8.98 -11.38 -3.11
C ARG A 95 -8.52 -12.80 -3.47
N LEU A 96 -7.36 -12.93 -4.12
CA LEU A 96 -6.79 -14.24 -4.46
C LEU A 96 -6.33 -14.96 -3.19
N THR A 97 -5.69 -14.27 -2.26
CA THR A 97 -5.29 -14.82 -0.95
C THR A 97 -6.50 -15.29 -0.13
N VAL A 98 -7.57 -14.50 -0.08
CA VAL A 98 -8.84 -14.90 0.57
C VAL A 98 -9.52 -16.07 -0.16
N THR A 99 -9.30 -16.21 -1.47
CA THR A 99 -9.81 -17.38 -2.21
C THR A 99 -9.00 -18.62 -1.87
N LEU A 100 -7.66 -18.50 -1.80
CA LEU A 100 -6.75 -19.57 -1.43
C LEU A 100 -7.04 -20.12 -0.02
N SER A 101 -7.36 -19.24 0.94
CA SER A 101 -7.67 -19.63 2.32
C SER A 101 -8.89 -20.55 2.45
N LYS A 102 -9.72 -20.67 1.40
CA LYS A 102 -10.85 -21.61 1.36
C LYS A 102 -10.42 -23.04 1.05
N SER A 103 -9.23 -23.25 0.49
CA SER A 103 -8.75 -24.56 0.02
C SER A 103 -7.41 -24.97 0.62
N ALA A 104 -6.65 -24.04 1.21
CA ALA A 104 -5.36 -24.29 1.84
C ALA A 104 -5.21 -23.42 3.09
N TYR A 105 -4.30 -23.81 3.99
CA TYR A 105 -3.95 -22.96 5.12
C TYR A 105 -3.33 -21.65 4.62
N VAL A 106 -3.84 -20.54 5.12
CA VAL A 106 -3.31 -19.19 4.89
C VAL A 106 -3.36 -18.47 6.21
N ASP A 107 -2.25 -17.85 6.61
CA ASP A 107 -2.21 -17.00 7.78
C ASP A 107 -2.95 -15.68 7.51
N ASP A 108 -3.91 -15.34 8.38
CA ASP A 108 -4.77 -14.16 8.24
C ASP A 108 -3.95 -12.86 8.20
N ILE A 109 -2.76 -12.84 8.81
CA ILE A 109 -1.87 -11.67 8.81
C ILE A 109 -1.54 -11.21 7.39
N GLY A 110 -1.43 -12.13 6.44
CA GLY A 110 -1.16 -11.82 5.04
C GLY A 110 -2.32 -11.08 4.37
N VAL A 111 -3.56 -11.44 4.70
CA VAL A 111 -4.77 -10.75 4.20
C VAL A 111 -4.86 -9.35 4.83
N ILE A 112 -4.62 -9.24 6.13
CA ILE A 112 -4.63 -7.96 6.86
C ILE A 112 -3.57 -7.01 6.29
N TYR A 113 -2.36 -7.50 6.05
CA TYR A 113 -1.28 -6.71 5.46
C TYR A 113 -1.66 -6.19 4.06
N LEU A 114 -2.19 -7.04 3.17
CA LEU A 114 -2.62 -6.62 1.84
C LEU A 114 -3.77 -5.60 1.89
N ASN A 115 -4.69 -5.75 2.85
CA ASN A 115 -5.77 -4.81 3.07
C ASN A 115 -5.23 -3.41 3.39
N ARG A 116 -4.34 -3.31 4.41
CA ARG A 116 -3.70 -2.05 4.82
C ARG A 116 -2.78 -1.48 3.76
N LEU A 117 -2.04 -2.31 3.04
CA LEU A 117 -1.21 -1.86 1.93
C LEU A 117 -2.05 -1.19 0.83
N SER A 118 -3.27 -1.67 0.58
CA SER A 118 -4.16 -1.05 -0.40
C SER A 118 -4.61 0.37 0.02
N ASP A 119 -4.77 0.61 1.32
CA ASP A 119 -5.06 1.93 1.88
C ASP A 119 -3.84 2.85 1.80
N TYR A 120 -2.66 2.34 2.15
CA TYR A 120 -1.39 3.06 1.98
C TYR A 120 -1.17 3.52 0.53
N LEU A 121 -1.38 2.64 -0.44
CA LEU A 121 -1.23 2.99 -1.87
C LEU A 121 -2.25 4.03 -2.32
N PHE A 122 -3.45 4.06 -1.73
CA PHE A 122 -4.42 5.12 -1.96
C PHE A 122 -3.94 6.47 -1.40
N CYS A 123 -3.47 6.50 -0.15
CA CYS A 123 -2.92 7.71 0.46
C CYS A 123 -1.67 8.21 -0.28
N LEU A 124 -0.79 7.30 -0.71
CA LEU A 124 0.40 7.62 -1.49
C LEU A 124 0.05 8.28 -2.82
N ALA A 125 -0.97 7.79 -3.53
CA ALA A 125 -1.43 8.39 -4.79
C ALA A 125 -1.87 9.84 -4.59
N ARG A 126 -2.64 10.11 -3.53
CA ARG A 126 -3.06 11.47 -3.16
C ARG A 126 -1.88 12.38 -2.84
N LEU A 127 -0.91 11.87 -2.08
CA LEU A 127 0.31 12.62 -1.73
C LEU A 127 1.16 12.94 -2.96
N MET A 128 1.32 11.99 -3.89
CA MET A 128 2.02 12.20 -5.15
C MET A 128 1.33 13.25 -6.03
N CYS A 129 0.00 13.24 -6.08
CA CYS A 129 -0.76 14.27 -6.79
C CYS A 129 -0.51 15.67 -6.19
N LYS A 130 -0.62 15.78 -4.85
CA LYS A 130 -0.36 17.02 -4.12
C LYS A 130 1.08 17.53 -4.33
N ASN A 131 2.08 16.65 -4.20
CA ASN A 131 3.49 17.02 -4.36
C ASN A 131 3.83 17.46 -5.79
N ALA A 132 3.10 16.95 -6.78
CA ALA A 132 3.22 17.41 -8.16
C ALA A 132 2.48 18.74 -8.44
N GLY A 133 1.83 19.34 -7.42
CA GLY A 133 1.05 20.56 -7.57
C GLY A 133 -0.25 20.38 -8.36
N ASN A 134 -0.71 19.14 -8.54
CA ASN A 134 -1.94 18.83 -9.28
C ASN A 134 -3.14 18.66 -8.35
N GLU A 135 -4.34 18.87 -8.91
CA GLU A 135 -5.59 18.58 -8.20
C GLU A 135 -5.99 17.11 -8.36
N GLU A 136 -6.57 16.55 -7.30
CA GLU A 136 -7.18 15.22 -7.34
C GLU A 136 -8.38 15.22 -8.30
N VAL A 137 -8.50 14.17 -9.13
CA VAL A 137 -9.61 14.04 -10.07
C VAL A 137 -10.86 13.62 -9.30
N LYS A 138 -11.78 14.57 -9.08
CA LYS A 138 -13.04 14.31 -8.36
C LYS A 138 -14.01 13.54 -9.26
N TRP A 139 -14.64 12.52 -8.70
CA TRP A 139 -15.81 11.89 -9.32
C TRP A 139 -17.06 12.71 -9.00
N ILE A 140 -17.82 13.08 -10.04
CA ILE A 140 -19.08 13.82 -9.92
C ILE A 140 -20.21 12.90 -10.41
N PRO A 141 -21.20 12.56 -9.56
CA PRO A 141 -22.35 11.76 -9.97
C PRO A 141 -23.10 12.45 -11.12
N ARG A 142 -23.54 11.66 -12.12
CA ARG A 142 -24.53 12.14 -13.09
C ARG A 142 -25.90 12.03 -12.42
N ILE A 143 -26.56 13.16 -12.20
CA ILE A 143 -27.95 13.26 -11.73
C ILE A 143 -28.88 12.80 -12.85
#